data_AF-A0AAW4ANN8-F1
#
_entry.id   AF-A0AAW4ANN8-F1
#
_cell.length_a   1.000
_cell.length_b   1.000
_cell.length_c   1.000
_cell.angle_alpha   90.00
_cell.angle_beta   90.00
_cell.angle_gamma   90.00
#
_symmetry.space_group_name_H-M   'P 1'
#
loop_
_entity.id
_entity.type
_entity.pdbx_description
1 polymer ?
#
loop_
_entity_poly.entity_id
_entity_poly.type
_entity_poly.pdbx_seq_one_letter_code
_entity_poly.pdbx_strand_id
1 'polypeptide(L)' 'GLWRAYRLTITEGKFHQIKRMFSAVGNRVVSLHREAIGSVNLDVEVGKWRYLTDCEVQSFAK' A
#
# COMPACT_ATOMS: atom_id res chain seq x y z
N GLY A 1 10.69 -21.00 -10.23
CA GLY A 1 11.09 -20.28 -9.01
C GLY A 1 9.83 -19.92 -8.24
N LEU A 2 9.79 -20.16 -6.93
CA LEU A 2 8.62 -19.88 -6.10
C LEU A 2 8.58 -18.37 -5.80
N TRP A 3 7.62 -17.65 -6.37
CA TRP A 3 7.42 -16.23 -6.04
C TRP A 3 6.90 -16.11 -4.61
N ARG A 4 7.52 -15.24 -3.80
CA ARG A 4 7.07 -14.92 -2.45
C ARG A 4 6.33 -13.60 -2.46
N ALA A 5 5.13 -13.58 -1.89
CA ALA A 5 4.34 -12.38 -1.66
C ALA A 5 4.31 -12.05 -0.18
N TYR A 6 4.34 -10.76 0.15
CA TYR A 6 4.28 -10.27 1.53
C TYR A 6 3.23 -9.16 1.60
N ARG A 7 2.44 -9.18 2.67
CA ARG A 7 1.48 -8.12 3.02
C ARG A 7 2.01 -7.36 4.22
N LEU A 8 2.03 -6.04 4.14
CA LEU A 8 2.70 -5.18 5.11
C LEU A 8 1.84 -3.94 5.35
N THR A 9 1.83 -3.47 6.59
CA THR A 9 1.28 -2.15 6.94
C THR A 9 2.42 -1.30 7.49
N ILE A 10 2.55 -0.08 6.98
CA ILE A 10 3.48 0.92 7.49
C ILE A 10 2.71 2.20 7.81
N THR A 11 3.16 2.92 8.83
CA THR A 11 2.55 4.18 9.28
C THR A 11 3.36 5.42 8.85
N GLU A 12 4.51 5.21 8.20
CA GLU A 12 5.34 6.27 7.62
C GLU A 12 5.56 6.06 6.12
N GLY A 13 5.87 7.14 5.40
CA GLY A 13 6.02 7.15 3.94
C GLY A 13 7.39 7.64 3.47
N LYS A 14 8.49 7.14 4.05
CA LYS A 14 9.84 7.60 3.65
C LYS A 14 10.13 7.22 2.19
N PHE A 15 10.94 8.03 1.51
CA PHE A 15 11.36 7.78 0.12
C PHE A 15 11.80 6.33 -0.06
N HIS A 16 11.27 5.58 -1.03
CA HIS A 16 11.64 4.17 -1.31
C HIS A 16 11.69 3.22 -0.10
N GLN A 17 10.92 3.49 0.96
CA GLN A 17 11.03 2.76 2.23
C GLN A 17 10.92 1.24 2.09
N ILE A 18 9.84 0.73 1.48
CA ILE A 18 9.64 -0.71 1.29
C ILE A 18 10.79 -1.34 0.48
N LYS A 19 11.22 -0.69 -0.60
CA LYS A 19 12.33 -1.19 -1.43
C LYS A 19 13.63 -1.31 -0.61
N ARG A 20 13.93 -0.32 0.25
CA ARG A 20 15.10 -0.37 1.14
C ARG A 20 14.96 -1.43 2.22
N MET A 21 13.79 -1.59 2.83
CA MET A 21 13.55 -2.60 3.86
C MET A 21 13.84 -4.01 3.33
N PHE A 22 13.31 -4.36 2.15
CA PHE A 22 13.57 -5.68 1.55
C PHE A 22 15.02 -5.83 1.10
N SER A 23 15.63 -4.79 0.52
CA SER A 23 17.03 -4.84 0.12
C SER A 23 17.97 -5.08 1.32
N ALA A 24 17.64 -4.51 2.49
CA ALA A 24 18.43 -4.69 3.71
C ALA A 24 18.45 -6.14 4.21
N VAL A 25 17.44 -6.94 3.85
CA VAL A 25 17.35 -8.39 4.15
C VAL A 25 17.64 -9.26 2.92
N GLY A 26 18.35 -8.74 1.93
CA GLY A 26 18.79 -9.51 0.75
C GLY A 26 17.68 -9.88 -0.24
N ASN A 27 16.52 -9.20 -0.19
CA ASN A 27 15.40 -9.46 -1.09
C ASN A 27 15.24 -8.33 -2.12
N ARG A 28 14.98 -8.68 -3.38
CA ARG A 28 14.64 -7.72 -4.44
C ARG A 28 13.13 -7.62 -4.61
N VAL A 29 12.59 -6.40 -4.51
CA VAL A 29 11.19 -6.11 -4.81
C VAL A 29 11.00 -6.07 -6.33
N VAL A 30 10.20 -7.00 -6.86
CA VAL A 30 9.87 -7.10 -8.30
C VAL A 30 8.54 -6.44 -8.65
N SER A 31 7.61 -6.39 -7.70
CA SER A 31 6.32 -5.72 -7.80
C SER A 31 5.99 -5.10 -6.44
N LEU A 32 5.38 -3.92 -6.46
CA LEU A 32 4.92 -3.23 -5.27
C LEU A 32 3.53 -2.65 -5.58
N HIS A 33 2.55 -3.07 -4.80
CA HIS A 33 1.18 -2.64 -4.93
C HIS A 33 0.69 -2.12 -3.58
N ARG A 34 0.07 -0.95 -3.57
CA ARG A 34 -0.59 -0.40 -2.38
C ARG A 34 -2.08 -0.68 -2.51
N GLU A 35 -2.57 -1.60 -1.70
CA GLU A 35 -3.96 -2.06 -1.72
C GLU A 35 -4.88 -1.26 -0.78
N ALA A 36 -4.34 -0.50 0.18
CA ALA A 36 -5.13 0.26 1.15
C ALA A 36 -4.38 1.47 1.72
N ILE A 37 -5.13 2.45 2.22
CA ILE A 37 -4.67 3.56 3.05
C ILE A 37 -5.65 3.71 4.22
N GLY A 38 -5.17 3.52 5.45
CA GLY A 38 -6.07 3.47 6.61
C GLY A 38 -7.12 2.37 6.43
N SER A 39 -8.39 2.72 6.60
CA SER A 39 -9.55 1.85 6.37
C SER A 39 -10.06 1.82 4.93
N VAL A 40 -9.50 2.63 4.03
CA VAL A 40 -9.91 2.67 2.62
C VAL A 40 -9.11 1.67 1.81
N ASN A 41 -9.81 0.73 1.17
CA ASN A 41 -9.23 -0.23 0.24
C ASN A 41 -9.27 0.29 -1.20
N LEU A 42 -8.31 -0.12 -2.03
CA LEU A 42 -8.32 0.12 -3.45
C LEU A 42 -9.38 -0.79 -4.11
N ASP A 43 -10.48 -0.20 -4.53
CA ASP A 43 -11.65 -0.89 -5.10
C ASP A 43 -12.06 -0.35 -6.48
N VAL A 44 -11.16 0.41 -7.13
CA VAL A 44 -11.33 0.91 -8.49
C VAL A 44 -10.30 0.30 -9.44
N GLU A 45 -10.65 0.22 -10.72
CA GLU A 45 -9.74 -0.24 -11.76
C GLU A 45 -8.54 0.69 -11.96
N VAL A 46 -7.47 0.16 -12.56
CA VAL A 46 -6.27 0.93 -12.88
C VAL A 46 -6.62 2.13 -13.77
N GLY A 47 -6.19 3.32 -13.35
CA GLY A 47 -6.46 4.57 -14.06
C GLY A 47 -7.85 5.17 -13.81
N LYS A 48 -8.67 4.55 -12.96
CA LYS A 48 -9.96 5.08 -12.52
C LYS A 48 -9.85 5.71 -11.13
N TRP A 49 -10.87 6.48 -10.79
CA TRP A 49 -11.03 7.12 -9.49
C TRP A 49 -12.50 7.21 -9.13
N ARG A 50 -12.78 7.36 -7.83
CA ARG A 50 -14.10 7.67 -7.29
C ARG A 50 -13.95 8.61 -6.11
N TYR A 51 -15.04 9.28 -5.74
CA TYR A 51 -15.10 9.97 -4.46
C TYR A 51 -15.14 8.95 -3.31
N LEU A 52 -14.59 9.36 -2.17
CA LEU A 52 -14.78 8.64 -0.91
C LEU A 52 -16.23 8.79 -0.46
N THR A 53 -16.76 7.75 0.18
CA THR A 53 -18.04 7.83 0.89
C THR A 53 -17.88 8.67 2.16
N ASP A 54 -18.99 9.18 2.71
CA ASP A 54 -18.95 9.96 3.95
C ASP A 54 -18.32 9.16 5.11
N CYS A 55 -18.57 7.86 5.19
CA CYS A 55 -17.95 6.97 6.18
C CYS A 55 -16.43 6.88 6.02
N GLU A 56 -15.94 6.76 4.78
CA GLU A 56 -14.49 6.74 4.50
C GLU A 56 -13.83 8.08 4.81
N VAL A 57 -14.50 9.20 4.52
CA VAL A 57 -14.01 10.54 4.91
C VAL A 57 -13.91 10.66 6.43
N GLN A 58 -14.95 10.25 7.16
CA GLN A 58 -14.96 10.29 8.62
C GLN A 58 -13.87 9.41 9.23
N SER A 59 -13.49 8.31 8.57
CA SER A 59 -12.40 7.45 9.06
C SER A 59 -11.02 8.12 9.11
N PHE A 60 -10.84 9.25 8.42
CA PHE A 60 -9.63 10.08 8.49
C PHE A 60 -9.79 11.33 9.37
N ALA A 61 -11.01 11.60 9.86
CA ALA A 61 -11.21 12.66 10.83
C ALA A 61 -10.55 12.26 12.17
N LYS A 62 -9.94 13.23 12.84
CA LYS A 62 -9.33 13.05 14.17
C LYS A 62 -10.39 12.88 15.25
#